data_AF-A0A353NM10-F1
#
_entry.id   AF-A0A353NM10-F1
#
_cell.length_a   1.000
_cell.length_b   1.000
_cell.length_c   1.000
_cell.angle_alpha   90.00
_cell.angle_beta   90.00
_cell.angle_gamma   90.00
#
_symmetry.space_group_name_H-M   'P 1'
#
loop_
_entity.id
_entity.type
_entity.pdbx_description
1 polymer ?
#
loop_
_entity_poly.entity_id
_entity_poly.type
_entity_poly.pdbx_seq_one_letter_code
_entity_poly.pdbx_strand_id
1 'polypeptide(L)'
;RPGQPRSTSLVPSIHIALLRRDKLVADLEEAYALLQEEGRLDSMVFISGPSKTADIEAQMVHGAHGPREVHLVILPSSAGPPMAATGD
;
A
#
# COMPACT_ATOMS: atom_id res chain seq x y z
N ARG A 1 9.12 5.77 -11.30
CA ARG A 1 10.44 6.28 -10.82
C ARG A 1 11.53 5.29 -11.26
N PRO A 2 12.81 5.71 -11.47
CA PRO A 2 13.90 4.75 -11.66
C PRO A 2 13.93 3.75 -10.49
N GLY A 3 13.98 2.44 -10.78
CA GLY A 3 13.89 1.37 -9.77
C GLY A 3 12.47 1.04 -9.26
N GLN A 4 11.44 1.77 -9.69
CA GLN A 4 10.03 1.47 -9.39
C GLN A 4 9.18 1.56 -10.68
N PRO A 5 9.34 0.61 -11.61
CA PRO A 5 8.51 0.54 -12.80
C PRO A 5 7.11 0.05 -12.43
N ARG A 6 6.05 0.62 -13.02
CA ARG A 6 4.66 0.18 -12.72
C ARG A 6 4.40 -1.30 -13.01
N SER A 7 5.23 -1.90 -13.88
CA SER A 7 5.19 -3.33 -14.14
C SER A 7 5.41 -4.18 -12.89
N THR A 8 6.14 -3.73 -11.86
CA THR A 8 6.38 -4.56 -10.65
C THR A 8 5.11 -4.85 -9.84
N SER A 9 4.10 -3.97 -9.89
CA SER A 9 2.83 -4.17 -9.20
C SER A 9 1.71 -4.71 -10.09
N LEU A 10 1.85 -4.61 -11.42
CA LEU A 10 0.77 -4.92 -12.37
C LEU A 10 0.99 -6.18 -13.21
N VAL A 11 2.23 -6.66 -13.32
CA VAL A 11 2.60 -7.76 -14.23
C VAL A 11 2.90 -9.09 -13.51
N PRO A 12 3.59 -9.12 -12.35
CA PRO A 12 3.87 -10.38 -11.65
C PRO A 12 2.61 -11.09 -11.17
N SER A 13 2.58 -12.41 -11.33
CA SER A 13 1.52 -13.25 -10.75
C SER A 13 1.56 -13.26 -9.22
N ILE A 14 2.74 -13.07 -8.63
CA ILE A 14 2.95 -12.99 -7.17
C ILE A 14 3.60 -11.64 -6.86
N HIS A 15 3.01 -10.88 -5.96
CA HIS A 15 3.53 -9.60 -5.50
C HIS A 15 3.81 -9.64 -3.99
N ILE A 16 5.06 -9.39 -3.59
CA ILE A 16 5.46 -9.33 -2.19
C ILE A 16 5.72 -7.87 -1.83
N ALA A 17 4.87 -7.30 -0.98
CA ALA A 17 4.99 -5.93 -0.49
C ALA A 17 5.55 -5.93 0.94
N LEU A 18 6.56 -5.09 1.18
CA LEU A 18 7.11 -4.84 2.51
C LEU A 18 6.53 -3.52 3.04
N LEU A 19 5.78 -3.58 4.13
CA LEU A 19 5.14 -2.41 4.74
C LEU A 19 5.66 -2.21 6.15
N ARG A 20 6.13 -1.02 6.50
CA ARG A 20 6.45 -0.71 7.89
C ARG A 20 5.18 -0.41 8.68
N ARG A 21 5.14 -0.82 9.94
CA ARG A 21 3.97 -0.65 10.83
C ARG A 21 3.58 0.82 11.03
N ASP A 22 4.52 1.74 10.98
CA ASP A 22 4.31 3.20 11.08
C ASP A 22 3.68 3.83 9.81
N LYS A 23 3.55 3.06 8.73
CA LYS A 23 2.91 3.47 7.48
C LYS A 23 1.53 2.82 7.27
N LEU A 24 1.02 2.12 8.29
CA LEU A 24 -0.33 1.56 8.27
C LEU A 24 -1.32 2.59 8.81
N VAL A 25 -2.31 2.94 8.00
CA VAL A 25 -3.33 3.97 8.27
C VAL A 25 -4.72 3.35 8.30
N ALA A 26 -5.67 4.01 8.96
CA ALA A 26 -7.02 3.49 9.17
C ALA A 26 -7.86 3.53 7.89
N ASP A 27 -7.65 4.55 7.05
CA ASP A 27 -8.45 4.79 5.86
C ASP A 27 -7.67 5.45 4.73
N LEU A 28 -8.36 5.65 3.61
CA LEU A 28 -7.80 6.21 2.40
C LEU A 28 -7.55 7.72 2.51
N GLU A 29 -8.27 8.43 3.37
CA GLU A 29 -8.06 9.86 3.60
C GLU A 29 -6.71 10.09 4.27
N GLU A 30 -6.42 9.35 5.34
CA GLU A 30 -5.11 9.34 6.00
C GLU A 30 -3.99 8.92 5.02
N ALA A 31 -4.24 7.93 4.15
CA ALA A 31 -3.29 7.50 3.14
C ALA A 31 -2.95 8.62 2.15
N TYR A 32 -3.96 9.37 1.67
CA TYR A 32 -3.74 10.49 0.77
C TYR A 32 -3.00 11.63 1.44
N ALA A 33 -3.32 11.95 2.70
CA ALA A 33 -2.59 12.98 3.46
C ALA A 33 -1.09 12.65 3.53
N LEU A 34 -0.75 11.42 3.90
CA LEU A 34 0.64 10.95 3.96
C LEU A 34 1.36 11.01 2.60
N LEU A 35 0.67 10.67 1.51
CA LEU A 35 1.26 10.73 0.18
C LEU A 35 1.44 12.17 -0.34
N GLN A 36 0.57 13.09 0.06
CA GLN A 36 0.76 14.52 -0.22
C GLN A 36 2.01 15.05 0.48
N GLU A 37 2.18 14.74 1.77
CA GLU A 37 3.38 15.11 2.54
C GLU A 37 4.67 14.56 1.91
N GLU A 38 4.64 13.34 1.38
CA GLU A 38 5.79 12.71 0.73
C GLU A 38 6.02 13.18 -0.73
N GLY A 39 5.14 14.04 -1.28
CA GLY A 39 5.19 14.49 -2.67
C GLY A 39 4.99 13.35 -3.69
N ARG A 40 4.12 12.38 -3.37
CA ARG A 40 3.91 11.11 -4.11
C ARG A 40 2.58 11.03 -4.87
N LEU A 41 2.16 12.11 -5.53
CA LEU A 41 0.85 12.22 -6.21
C LEU A 41 0.87 11.94 -7.72
N ASP A 42 1.99 11.44 -8.25
CA ASP A 42 2.23 11.31 -9.68
C ASP A 42 1.47 10.14 -10.31
N SER A 43 1.62 8.93 -9.78
CA SER A 43 0.92 7.74 -10.27
C SER A 43 0.83 6.69 -9.18
N MET A 44 -0.40 6.25 -8.88
CA MET A 44 -0.69 5.32 -7.81
C MET A 44 -1.37 4.06 -8.34
N VAL A 45 -1.04 2.91 -7.74
CA VAL A 45 -1.72 1.64 -7.95
C VAL A 45 -2.33 1.23 -6.62
N PHE A 46 -3.65 1.10 -6.59
CA PHE A 46 -4.36 0.58 -5.42
C PHE A 46 -4.62 -0.91 -5.62
N ILE A 47 -4.09 -1.71 -4.72
CA ILE A 47 -4.36 -3.15 -4.64
C ILE A 47 -5.27 -3.33 -3.43
N SER A 48 -6.55 -3.60 -3.65
CA SER A 48 -7.47 -3.93 -2.57
C SER A 48 -7.44 -5.43 -2.28
N GLY A 49 -7.70 -5.79 -1.02
CA GLY A 49 -7.98 -7.17 -0.65
C GLY A 49 -9.28 -7.69 -1.29
N PRO A 50 -9.61 -8.99 -1.10
CA PRO A 50 -10.89 -9.53 -1.52
C PRO A 50 -12.04 -8.66 -0.99
N SER A 51 -12.99 -8.35 -1.85
CA SER A 51 -14.11 -7.46 -1.50
C SER A 51 -14.90 -7.99 -0.31
N LYS A 52 -15.42 -7.08 0.52
CA LYS A 52 -16.39 -7.37 1.56
C LYS A 52 -17.72 -7.95 1.02
N THR A 53 -18.02 -7.82 -0.27
CA THR A 53 -19.18 -8.48 -0.91
C THR A 53 -19.03 -10.00 -1.10
N ALA A 54 -17.82 -10.57 -0.94
CA ALA A 54 -17.64 -12.03 -0.91
C ALA A 54 -18.36 -12.70 0.27
N ASP A 55 -18.67 -11.95 1.33
CA ASP A 55 -19.46 -12.39 2.50
C ASP A 55 -20.97 -12.52 2.22
N ILE A 56 -21.47 -11.99 1.10
CA ILE A 56 -22.91 -11.96 0.79
C ILE A 56 -23.29 -13.03 -0.24
N GLU A 57 -22.45 -13.24 -1.27
CA GLU A 57 -22.78 -14.15 -2.39
C GLU A 57 -21.68 -15.16 -2.77
N ALA A 58 -20.60 -15.27 -1.99
CA ALA A 58 -19.50 -16.25 -2.17
C ALA A 58 -18.81 -16.30 -3.56
N GLN A 59 -19.16 -15.41 -4.49
CA GLN A 59 -18.48 -15.30 -5.78
C GLN A 59 -17.31 -14.31 -5.67
N MET A 60 -16.11 -14.86 -5.59
CA MET A 60 -14.89 -14.08 -5.79
C MET A 60 -14.83 -13.58 -7.24
N VAL A 61 -15.22 -12.34 -7.45
CA VAL A 61 -14.93 -11.65 -8.72
C VAL A 61 -13.42 -11.45 -8.79
N HIS A 62 -12.75 -12.25 -9.61
CA HIS A 62 -11.36 -12.01 -9.96
C HIS A 62 -11.30 -10.72 -10.80
N GLY A 63 -10.71 -9.66 -10.24
CA GLY A 63 -10.38 -8.48 -11.02
C GLY A 63 -9.43 -8.86 -12.17
N ALA A 64 -9.66 -8.33 -13.37
CA ALA A 64 -8.79 -8.58 -14.53
C ALA A 64 -7.42 -7.87 -14.44
N HIS A 65 -7.17 -7.15 -13.34
CA HIS A 65 -6.03 -6.28 -13.17
C HIS A 65 -5.41 -6.46 -11.79
N GLY A 66 -4.10 -6.75 -11.77
CA GLY A 66 -3.29 -6.91 -10.57
C GLY A 66 -2.68 -8.31 -10.42
N PRO A 67 -1.84 -8.50 -9.41
CA PRO A 67 -1.22 -9.79 -9.11
C PRO A 67 -2.28 -10.84 -8.75
N ARG A 68 -2.05 -12.11 -9.12
CA ARG A 68 -2.91 -13.24 -8.73
C ARG A 68 -2.82 -13.52 -7.23
N GLU A 69 -1.66 -13.25 -6.64
CA GLU A 69 -1.38 -13.42 -5.22
C GLU A 69 -0.60 -12.22 -4.69
N VAL A 70 -0.96 -11.77 -3.49
CA VAL A 70 -0.32 -10.66 -2.79
C VAL A 70 0.06 -11.10 -1.39
N HIS A 71 1.34 -11.01 -1.06
CA HIS A 71 1.84 -11.21 0.29
C HIS A 71 2.27 -9.86 0.87
N LEU A 72 1.70 -9.50 2.01
CA LEU A 72 2.10 -8.32 2.76
C LEU A 72 2.95 -8.75 3.96
N VAL A 73 4.20 -8.30 4.01
CA VAL A 73 5.09 -8.52 5.15
C VAL A 73 5.17 -7.21 5.93
N ILE A 74 4.66 -7.24 7.17
CA ILE A 74 4.71 -6.09 8.06
C ILE A 74 6.04 -6.10 8.81
N LEU A 75 6.83 -5.05 8.57
CA LEU A 75 8.07 -4.79 9.28
C LEU A 75 7.78 -3.97 10.55
N PRO A 76 8.55 -4.16 11.63
CA PRO A 76 8.47 -3.30 12.80
C PRO A 76 8.72 -1.84 12.40
N SER A 77 8.15 -0.91 13.16
CA SER A 77 8.46 0.51 13.00
C SER A 77 9.96 0.71 13.21
N SER A 78 10.64 1.39 12.30
CA SER A 78 12.01 1.84 12.58
C SER A 78 11.94 2.92 13.65
N ALA A 79 12.77 2.83 14.69
CA ALA A 79 13.09 4.02 15.47
C ALA A 79 13.79 5.00 14.54
N GLY A 80 13.05 5.98 13.99
CA GLY A 80 13.69 7.16 13.41
C GLY A 80 14.47 7.90 14.50
N PRO A 81 15.50 8.70 14.16
CA PRO A 81 16.07 9.62 15.12
C PRO A 81 14.93 10.48 15.70
N PRO A 82 14.98 10.87 17.00
CA PRO A 82 13.94 11.70 17.58
C PRO A 82 13.74 12.91 16.70
N MET A 83 12.50 13.14 16.25
CA MET A 83 12.14 14.41 15.64
C MET A 83 12.58 15.48 16.61
N ALA A 84 13.56 16.31 16.20
CA ALA A 84 13.98 17.44 16.99
C ALA A 84 12.71 18.23 17.31
N ALA A 85 12.40 18.32 18.59
CA ALA A 85 11.45 19.29 19.10
C ALA A 85 12.01 20.66 18.72
N THR A 86 11.56 21.19 17.58
CA THR A 86 11.73 22.61 17.30
C THR A 86 10.75 23.33 18.22
N GLY A 87 11.27 23.76 19.38
CA GLY A 87 10.69 24.87 20.12
C GLY A 87 10.81 26.15 19.29
N ASP A 88 9.73 26.93 19.19
CA ASP A 88 9.32 27.99 20.13
C ASP A 88 7.80 28.20 19.97
#